data_AF-A0A1F5RMP6-F1
#
_entry.id   AF-A0A1F5RMP6-F1
#
_cell.length_a   1.000
_cell.length_b   1.000
_cell.length_c   1.000
_cell.angle_alpha   90.00
_cell.angle_beta   90.00
_cell.angle_gamma   90.00
#
_symmetry.space_group_name_H-M   'P 1'
#
loop_
_entity.id
_entity.type
_entity.pdbx_description
1 polymer ?
#
loop_
_entity_poly.entity_id
_entity_poly.type
_entity_poly.pdbx_seq_one_letter_code
_entity_poly.pdbx_strand_id
1 'polypeptide(L)'
;MIRRLAESMIIAAYERHNLQMVVTDADGNYLAFKDLIGKATSQREFKLTRETKRVLPDLKFFGDLAAHNPLALVRKPDLDRLHAATRCAIEELSRNI
;
A
#
# COMPACT_ATOMS: atom_id res chain seq x y z
N MET A 1 -4.13 1.47 10.99
CA MET A 1 -3.41 2.73 10.67
C MET A 1 -2.33 2.55 9.61
N ILE A 2 -1.50 1.50 9.66
CA ILE A 2 -0.43 1.26 8.66
C ILE A 2 -0.96 1.15 7.21
N ARG A 3 -2.15 0.54 7.00
CA ARG A 3 -2.80 0.49 5.69
C ARG A 3 -3.01 1.88 5.07
N ARG A 4 -3.57 2.82 5.84
CA ARG A 4 -3.81 4.19 5.37
C ARG A 4 -2.51 4.92 5.08
N LEU A 5 -1.46 4.68 5.88
CA LEU A 5 -0.12 5.19 5.59
C LEU A 5 0.40 4.70 4.23
N ALA A 6 0.39 3.39 3.99
CA ALA A 6 0.86 2.83 2.72
C ALA A 6 0.05 3.36 1.52
N GLU A 7 -1.26 3.51 1.67
CA GLU A 7 -2.14 4.10 0.66
C GLU A 7 -1.77 5.55 0.35
N SER A 8 -1.64 6.40 1.37
CA SER A 8 -1.24 7.80 1.21
C SER A 8 0.15 7.94 0.60
N MET A 9 1.09 7.05 0.92
CA MET A 9 2.43 7.08 0.33
C MET A 9 2.44 6.69 -1.14
N ILE A 10 1.62 5.71 -1.55
CA ILE A 10 1.46 5.37 -2.96
C ILE A 10 0.89 6.57 -3.72
N ILE A 11 -0.16 7.21 -3.19
CA ILE A 11 -0.77 8.40 -3.80
C ILE A 11 0.26 9.53 -3.92
N ALA A 12 0.98 9.85 -2.84
CA ALA A 12 2.00 10.90 -2.82
C ALA A 12 3.14 10.63 -3.82
N ALA A 13 3.54 9.36 -4.01
CA ALA A 13 4.51 8.99 -5.02
C ALA A 13 3.97 9.27 -6.44
N TYR A 14 2.72 8.90 -6.73
CA TYR A 14 2.10 9.21 -8.02
C TYR A 14 1.98 10.71 -8.29
N GLU A 15 1.65 11.51 -7.27
CA GLU A 15 1.59 12.97 -7.35
C GLU A 15 2.95 13.58 -7.66
N ARG A 16 4.02 13.17 -6.96
CA ARG A 16 5.39 13.67 -7.21
C ARG A 16 5.84 13.42 -8.64
N HIS A 17 5.45 12.28 -9.20
CA HIS A 17 5.79 11.90 -10.57
C HIS A 17 4.85 12.50 -11.63
N ASN A 18 3.89 13.36 -11.26
CA ASN A 18 2.85 13.92 -12.14
C ASN A 18 1.99 12.85 -12.84
N LEU A 19 1.78 11.71 -12.18
CA LEU A 19 1.04 10.56 -12.69
C LEU A 19 -0.30 10.35 -11.96
N GLN A 20 -0.85 11.39 -11.32
CA GLN A 20 -2.09 11.33 -10.56
C GLN A 20 -3.26 10.76 -11.36
N MET A 21 -3.34 11.09 -12.66
CA MET A 21 -4.39 10.57 -13.56
C MET A 21 -4.42 9.04 -13.67
N VAL A 22 -3.33 8.34 -13.33
CA VAL A 22 -3.24 6.87 -13.36
C VAL A 22 -3.95 6.25 -12.15
N VAL A 23 -4.09 7.02 -11.07
CA VAL A 23 -4.60 6.59 -9.77
C VAL A 23 -5.90 7.29 -9.35
N THR A 24 -6.52 8.03 -10.25
CA THR A 24 -7.86 8.61 -10.08
C THR A 24 -8.85 7.99 -11.04
N ASP A 25 -10.12 7.91 -10.63
CA ASP A 25 -11.23 7.57 -11.51
C ASP A 25 -11.68 8.77 -12.36
N ALA A 26 -12.72 8.57 -13.19
CA ALA A 26 -13.27 9.61 -14.05
C ALA A 26 -13.94 10.77 -13.28
N ASP A 27 -14.35 10.52 -12.04
CA ASP A 27 -14.98 11.51 -11.15
C ASP A 27 -13.93 12.29 -10.34
N GLY A 28 -12.65 11.99 -10.50
CA GLY A 28 -11.53 12.63 -9.81
C GLY A 28 -11.25 12.06 -8.41
N ASN A 29 -11.86 10.95 -8.03
CA ASN A 29 -11.58 10.28 -6.77
C ASN A 29 -10.40 9.32 -6.90
N TYR A 30 -9.61 9.17 -5.83
CA TYR A 30 -8.55 8.17 -5.82
C TYR A 30 -9.11 6.75 -5.84
N LEU A 31 -8.43 5.88 -6.60
CA LEU A 31 -8.77 4.47 -6.68
C LEU A 31 -8.68 3.78 -5.32
N ALA A 32 -9.42 2.69 -5.16
CA ALA A 32 -9.34 1.88 -3.95
C ALA A 32 -7.93 1.30 -3.76
N PHE A 33 -7.52 1.09 -2.49
CA PHE A 33 -6.19 0.60 -2.16
C PHE A 33 -5.76 -0.67 -2.92
N LYS A 34 -6.70 -1.56 -3.25
CA LYS A 34 -6.42 -2.75 -4.09
C LYS A 34 -5.84 -2.36 -5.44
N ASP A 35 -6.47 -1.39 -6.10
CA ASP A 35 -6.12 -0.97 -7.45
C ASP A 35 -4.87 -0.10 -7.42
N LEU A 36 -4.70 0.72 -6.37
CA LEU A 36 -3.46 1.46 -6.12
C LEU A 36 -2.26 0.52 -6.00
N ILE A 37 -2.37 -0.59 -5.27
CA ILE A 37 -1.32 -1.63 -5.21
C ILE A 37 -1.07 -2.20 -6.61
N GLY A 38 -2.12 -2.53 -7.36
CA GLY A 38 -1.99 -3.04 -8.73
C GLY A 38 -1.21 -2.09 -9.64
N LYS A 39 -1.55 -0.80 -9.62
CA LYS A 39 -0.85 0.24 -10.38
C LYS A 39 0.59 0.40 -9.90
N ALA A 40 0.83 0.59 -8.61
CA ALA A 40 2.16 0.80 -8.04
C ALA A 40 3.12 -0.36 -8.31
N THR A 41 2.64 -1.60 -8.24
CA THR A 41 3.48 -2.79 -8.51
C THR A 41 3.82 -2.97 -9.99
N SER A 42 3.00 -2.41 -10.89
CA SER A 42 3.23 -2.39 -12.35
C SER A 42 4.03 -1.18 -12.84
N GLN A 43 4.11 -0.11 -12.03
CA GLN A 43 4.79 1.13 -12.37
C GLN A 43 6.31 0.95 -12.41
N ARG A 44 6.95 1.35 -13.50
CA ARG A 44 8.40 1.16 -13.69
C ARG A 44 9.23 2.19 -12.92
N GLU A 45 8.67 3.38 -12.74
CA GLU A 45 9.29 4.55 -12.11
C GLU A 45 9.57 4.29 -10.63
N PHE A 46 8.68 3.55 -9.94
CA PHE A 46 8.79 3.35 -8.49
C PHE A 46 9.88 2.36 -8.08
N LYS A 47 10.44 1.61 -9.04
CA LYS A 47 11.51 0.60 -8.84
C LYS A 47 11.28 -0.33 -7.63
N LEU A 48 10.03 -0.65 -7.32
CA LEU A 48 9.68 -1.43 -6.12
C LEU A 48 10.30 -2.83 -6.15
N THR A 49 10.92 -3.22 -5.06
CA THR A 49 11.46 -4.56 -4.84
C THR A 49 10.36 -5.62 -4.82
N ARG A 50 10.74 -6.87 -5.13
CA ARG A 50 9.81 -8.02 -5.06
C ARG A 50 9.16 -8.16 -3.68
N GLU A 51 9.91 -7.83 -2.63
CA GLU A 51 9.43 -7.93 -1.25
C GLU A 51 8.31 -6.93 -0.96
N THR A 52 8.47 -5.68 -1.40
CA THR A 52 7.45 -4.64 -1.29
C THR A 52 6.19 -5.01 -2.07
N LYS A 53 6.35 -5.56 -3.29
CA LYS A 53 5.19 -6.03 -4.08
C LYS A 53 4.44 -7.17 -3.40
N ARG A 54 5.13 -8.00 -2.60
CA ARG A 54 4.53 -9.10 -1.83
C ARG A 54 3.80 -8.61 -0.59
N VAL A 55 4.38 -7.67 0.16
CA VAL A 55 3.84 -7.27 1.47
C VAL A 55 2.62 -6.34 1.36
N LEU A 56 2.51 -5.55 0.29
CA LEU A 56 1.39 -4.61 0.11
C LEU A 56 0.01 -5.31 0.10
N PRO A 57 -0.19 -6.42 -0.65
CA PRO A 57 -1.41 -7.23 -0.55
C PRO A 57 -1.70 -7.78 0.85
N ASP A 58 -0.68 -8.28 1.57
CA ASP A 58 -0.85 -8.82 2.93
C ASP A 58 -1.31 -7.70 3.88
N LEU A 59 -0.70 -6.54 3.77
CA LEU A 59 -1.03 -5.36 4.57
C LEU A 59 -2.46 -4.88 4.31
N LYS A 60 -2.94 -4.97 3.07
CA LYS A 60 -4.35 -4.77 2.73
C LYS A 60 -5.23 -5.81 3.45
N PHE A 61 -4.89 -7.10 3.34
CA PHE A 61 -5.65 -8.20 3.92
C PHE A 61 -5.82 -8.08 5.43
N PHE A 62 -4.72 -7.93 6.18
CA PHE A 62 -4.80 -7.78 7.63
C PHE A 62 -5.46 -6.47 8.06
N GLY A 63 -5.29 -5.40 7.27
CA GLY A 63 -5.99 -4.14 7.48
C GLY A 63 -7.51 -4.28 7.33
N ASP A 64 -7.98 -4.98 6.29
CA ASP A 64 -9.40 -5.24 6.07
C ASP A 64 -9.96 -6.20 7.12
N LEU A 65 -9.22 -7.24 7.46
CA LEU A 65 -9.62 -8.23 8.45
C LEU A 65 -9.87 -7.57 9.81
N ALA A 66 -8.96 -6.70 10.26
CA ALA A 66 -9.10 -5.96 11.50
C ALA A 66 -10.25 -4.94 11.49
N ALA A 67 -10.58 -4.37 10.33
CA ALA A 67 -11.58 -3.31 10.21
C ALA A 67 -13.01 -3.83 9.98
N HIS A 68 -13.15 -4.94 9.25
CA HIS A 68 -14.45 -5.42 8.78
C HIS A 68 -14.92 -6.70 9.45
N ASN A 69 -14.04 -7.44 10.14
CA ASN A 69 -14.41 -8.67 10.81
C ASN A 69 -14.32 -8.51 12.34
N PRO A 70 -15.46 -8.29 13.04
CA PRO A 70 -15.48 -8.12 14.49
C PRO A 70 -15.06 -9.38 15.26
N LEU A 71 -15.05 -10.55 14.60
CA LEU A 71 -14.62 -11.82 15.19
C LEU A 71 -13.13 -12.12 14.94
N ALA A 72 -12.51 -11.46 13.97
CA ALA A 72 -11.11 -11.66 13.65
C ALA A 72 -10.25 -10.59 14.30
N LEU A 73 -9.60 -10.97 15.41
CA LEU A 73 -8.60 -10.13 16.05
C LEU A 73 -7.25 -10.39 15.39
N VAL A 74 -6.68 -9.36 14.74
CA VAL A 74 -5.28 -9.42 14.32
C VAL A 74 -4.41 -9.39 15.57
N ARG A 75 -3.57 -10.41 15.77
CA ARG A 75 -2.76 -10.57 16.97
C ARG A 75 -1.32 -10.16 16.71
N LYS A 76 -0.58 -9.98 17.80
CA LYS A 76 0.85 -9.63 17.75
C LYS A 76 1.68 -10.55 16.81
N PRO A 77 1.53 -11.88 16.81
CA PRO A 77 2.30 -12.73 15.90
C PRO A 77 2.04 -12.46 14.41
N ASP A 78 0.83 -12.05 14.05
CA ASP A 78 0.47 -11.71 12.68
C ASP A 78 1.19 -10.42 12.25
N LEU A 79 1.26 -9.44 13.15
CA LEU A 79 1.98 -8.19 12.93
C LEU A 79 3.49 -8.38 12.93
N ASP A 80 4.04 -9.17 13.86
CA ASP A 80 5.48 -9.42 13.99
C ASP A 80 6.04 -10.07 12.71
N ARG A 81 5.27 -10.96 12.07
CA ARG A 81 5.62 -11.58 10.79
C ARG A 81 5.72 -10.57 9.64
N LEU A 82 4.91 -9.51 9.68
CA LEU A 82 4.86 -8.50 8.63
C LEU A 82 5.72 -7.26 8.92
N HIS A 83 6.12 -7.06 10.17
CA HIS A 83 6.75 -5.81 10.62
C HIS A 83 8.00 -5.44 9.80
N ALA A 84 8.93 -6.37 9.62
CA ALA A 84 10.18 -6.10 8.90
C ALA A 84 9.92 -5.78 7.42
N ALA A 85 9.11 -6.58 6.74
CA ALA A 85 8.76 -6.38 5.33
C ALA A 85 7.97 -5.09 5.12
N THR A 86 7.06 -4.77 6.04
CA THR A 86 6.27 -3.54 6.02
C THR A 86 7.16 -2.31 6.18
N ARG A 87 8.10 -2.32 7.13
CA ARG A 87 9.05 -1.23 7.32
C ARG A 87 9.86 -0.99 6.04
N CYS A 88 10.42 -2.05 5.45
CA CYS A 88 11.16 -1.95 4.18
C CYS A 88 10.30 -1.38 3.05
N ALA A 89 9.03 -1.80 2.94
CA ALA A 89 8.11 -1.27 1.94
C ALA A 89 7.81 0.22 2.12
N ILE A 90 7.63 0.68 3.36
CA ILE A 90 7.41 2.09 3.66
C ILE A 90 8.67 2.93 3.36
N GLU A 91 9.85 2.44 3.72
CA GLU A 91 11.13 3.09 3.40
C GLU A 91 11.42 3.12 1.90
N GLU A 92 10.93 2.14 1.14
CA GLU A 92 11.06 2.12 -0.30
C GLU A 92 10.08 3.07 -0.97
N LEU A 93 8.82 3.10 -0.50
CA LEU A 93 7.83 4.07 -0.96
C LEU A 93 8.26 5.52 -0.64
N SER A 94 8.89 5.77 0.51
CA SER A 94 9.36 7.11 0.88
C SER A 94 10.42 7.66 -0.08
N ARG A 95 11.22 6.80 -0.73
CA ARG A 95 12.22 7.23 -1.73
C ARG A 95 11.58 7.75 -3.02
N ASN A 96 10.32 7.42 -3.26
CA ASN A 96 9.57 7.85 -4.43
C ASN A 96 8.78 9.15 -4.17
N ILE A 97 8.77 9.66 -2.94
CA ILE A 97 8.16 10.94 -2.51
C ILE A 97 9.23 12.00 -2.26
#